data_AF-A0A660T3A5-F1
#
_entry.id   AF-A0A660T3A5-F1
#
_cell.length_a   1.000
_cell.length_b   1.000
_cell.length_c   1.000
_cell.angle_alpha   90.00
_cell.angle_beta   90.00
_cell.angle_gamma   90.00
#
_symmetry.space_group_name_H-M   'P 1'
#
loop_
_entity.id
_entity.type
_entity.pdbx_description
1 polymer ?
#
loop_
_entity_poly.entity_id
_entity_poly.type
_entity_poly.pdbx_seq_one_letter_code
_entity_poly.pdbx_strand_id
1 'polypeptide(L)' 'LHGGDWKMIKNAIKDIGAPTTARELGVSKEDIVEALMMAPKVRPDRYTILGADGISREAAEHLVKVTGVA' A
#
# COMPACT_ATOMS: atom_id res chain seq x y z
N LEU A 1 8.17 7.30 3.83
CA LEU A 1 7.64 7.47 2.44
C LEU A 1 8.66 8.32 1.71
N HIS A 2 9.04 7.94 0.50
CA HIS A 2 10.25 8.40 -0.22
C HIS A 2 10.22 9.88 -0.66
N GLY A 3 10.03 10.81 0.29
CA GLY A 3 9.97 12.25 0.05
C GLY A 3 8.72 12.77 -0.65
N GLY A 4 7.89 11.89 -1.22
CA GLY A 4 6.67 12.28 -1.93
C GLY A 4 5.49 12.63 -1.02
N ASP A 5 4.66 13.58 -1.47
CA ASP A 5 3.41 13.95 -0.81
C ASP A 5 2.28 12.98 -1.14
N TRP A 6 2.28 11.84 -0.47
CA TRP A 6 1.22 10.85 -0.57
C TRP A 6 -0.16 11.36 -0.12
N LYS A 7 -0.21 12.42 0.71
CA LYS A 7 -1.49 13.00 1.17
C LYS A 7 -2.17 13.75 0.03
N MET A 8 -1.39 14.49 -0.76
CA MET A 8 -1.87 15.13 -1.99
C MET A 8 -2.48 14.09 -2.94
N ILE A 9 -1.78 12.97 -3.17
CA ILE A 9 -2.27 11.88 -4.04
C ILE A 9 -3.57 11.28 -3.49
N LYS A 10 -3.61 10.97 -2.19
CA LYS A 10 -4.82 10.42 -1.55
C LYS A 10 -6.02 11.35 -1.69
N ASN A 11 -5.82 12.65 -1.49
CA ASN A 11 -6.88 13.64 -1.63
C ASN A 11 -7.39 13.71 -3.08
N ALA A 12 -6.49 13.75 -4.06
CA ALA A 12 -6.88 13.75 -5.47
C ALA A 12 -7.70 12.51 -5.87
N ILE A 13 -7.33 11.32 -5.39
CA ILE A 13 -8.10 10.08 -5.61
C ILE A 13 -9.49 10.17 -4.97
N LYS A 14 -9.56 10.72 -3.75
CA LYS A 14 -10.82 10.93 -3.04
C LYS A 14 -11.73 11.93 -3.76
N ASP A 15 -11.17 13.02 -4.29
CA ASP A 15 -11.91 14.09 -4.97
C ASP A 15 -12.61 13.60 -6.25
N ILE A 16 -12.02 12.61 -6.94
CA ILE A 16 -12.65 11.96 -8.11
C ILE A 16 -13.63 10.83 -7.73
N GLY A 17 -13.86 10.60 -6.43
CA GLY A 17 -14.77 9.57 -5.92
C GLY A 17 -14.22 8.15 -5.93
N ALA A 18 -12.90 7.97 -6.08
CA ALA A 18 -12.27 6.65 -6.05
C ALA A 18 -11.94 6.21 -4.61
N PRO A 19 -11.91 4.89 -4.33
CA PRO A 19 -11.62 4.37 -3.00
C PRO A 19 -10.18 4.67 -2.57
N THR A 20 -10.01 5.03 -1.30
CA THR A 20 -8.71 5.34 -0.68
C THR A 20 -8.40 4.50 0.58
N THR A 21 -9.29 3.58 0.92
CA THR A 21 -9.19 2.67 2.07
C THR A 21 -9.54 1.25 1.67
N ALA A 22 -9.05 0.25 2.43
CA ALA A 22 -9.37 -1.16 2.21
C ALA A 22 -10.89 -1.39 2.31
N ARG A 23 -11.54 -0.73 3.27
CA ARG A 23 -12.99 -0.80 3.47
C ARG A 23 -13.78 -0.31 2.25
N GLU A 24 -13.38 0.83 1.66
CA GLU A 24 -14.04 1.36 0.45
C GLU A 24 -13.83 0.44 -0.75
N LEU A 25 -12.69 -0.25 -0.81
CA LEU A 25 -12.38 -1.25 -1.84
C LEU A 25 -13.09 -2.60 -1.60
N GLY A 26 -13.66 -2.83 -0.43
CA GLY A 26 -14.32 -4.08 -0.06
C GLY A 26 -13.38 -5.23 0.29
N VAL A 27 -12.15 -4.94 0.70
CA VAL A 27 -11.14 -5.93 1.10
C VAL A 27 -10.78 -5.78 2.57
N SER A 28 -10.25 -6.84 3.18
CA SER A 28 -9.84 -6.78 4.58
C SER A 28 -8.48 -6.09 4.73
N LYS A 29 -8.21 -5.55 5.92
CA LYS A 29 -6.90 -5.01 6.26
C LYS A 29 -5.79 -6.09 6.11
N GLU A 30 -6.11 -7.34 6.46
CA GLU A 30 -5.15 -8.44 6.35
C GLU A 30 -4.78 -8.71 4.90
N ASP A 31 -5.76 -8.68 3.98
CA ASP A 31 -5.51 -8.84 2.55
C ASP A 31 -4.52 -7.78 2.02
N ILE A 32 -4.65 -6.52 2.50
CA ILE A 32 -3.72 -5.45 2.13
C ILE A 32 -2.30 -5.73 2.64
N VAL A 33 -2.17 -6.18 3.89
CA VAL A 33 -0.87 -6.50 4.50
C VAL A 33 -0.19 -7.65 3.74
N GLU A 34 -0.93 -8.73 3.48
CA GLU A 34 -0.42 -9.87 2.70
C GLU A 34 -0.03 -9.47 1.28
N ALA A 35 -0.87 -8.66 0.61
CA ALA A 35 -0.60 -8.18 -0.74
C ALA A 35 0.69 -7.35 -0.81
N LEU A 36 0.93 -6.46 0.17
CA LEU A 36 2.15 -5.65 0.23
C LEU A 36 3.42 -6.51 0.39
N MET A 37 3.35 -7.56 1.20
CA MET A 37 4.46 -8.49 1.39
C MET A 37 4.73 -9.34 0.13
N MET A 38 3.68 -9.72 -0.60
CA MET A 38 3.76 -10.60 -1.76
C MET A 38 4.03 -9.85 -3.08
N ALA A 39 3.80 -8.54 -3.13
CA ALA A 39 3.88 -7.74 -4.36
C ALA A 39 5.17 -7.92 -5.19
N PRO A 40 6.39 -7.99 -4.62
CA PRO A 40 7.61 -8.21 -5.42
C PRO A 40 7.64 -9.58 -6.12
N LYS A 41 7.00 -10.60 -5.53
CA LYS A 41 6.97 -11.97 -6.06
C LYS A 41 6.10 -12.10 -7.31
N VAL A 42 5.22 -11.13 -7.57
CA VAL A 42 4.39 -11.09 -8.78
C VAL A 42 5.26 -10.91 -10.03
N ARG A 43 6.36 -10.13 -9.92
CA ARG A 43 7.32 -9.91 -11.02
C ARG A 43 8.75 -9.85 -10.47
N PRO A 44 9.35 -11.02 -10.18
CA PRO A 44 10.66 -11.10 -9.52
C PRO A 44 11.81 -10.45 -10.33
N ASP A 45 11.66 -10.35 -11.65
CA ASP A 45 12.60 -9.71 -12.57
C ASP A 45 12.61 -8.18 -12.49
N ARG A 46 11.62 -7.58 -11.81
CA ARG A 46 11.41 -6.13 -11.76
C ARG A 46 11.82 -5.56 -10.42
N TYR A 47 12.89 -4.77 -10.41
CA TYR A 47 13.26 -3.99 -9.24
C TYR A 47 12.24 -2.87 -8.96
N THR A 48 11.84 -2.75 -7.68
CA THR A 48 10.95 -1.69 -7.19
C THR A 48 11.41 -1.20 -5.83
N ILE A 49 10.69 -0.22 -5.28
CA ILE A 49 10.96 0.32 -3.94
C ILE A 49 10.74 -0.69 -2.79
N LEU A 50 10.04 -1.80 -3.07
CA LEU A 50 9.81 -2.87 -2.11
C LEU A 50 11.00 -3.85 -2.03
N GLY A 51 12.04 -3.67 -2.85
CA GLY A 51 13.16 -4.61 -2.93
C GLY A 51 12.76 -5.97 -3.55
N ALA A 52 13.70 -6.91 -3.57
CA ALA A 52 13.48 -8.26 -4.12
C ALA A 52 12.72 -9.17 -3.14
N ASP A 53 12.99 -9.04 -1.84
CA ASP A 53 12.41 -9.89 -0.79
C ASP A 53 11.10 -9.33 -0.22
N GLY A 54 10.72 -8.10 -0.59
CA GLY A 54 9.58 -7.39 -0.05
C GLY A 54 9.85 -6.69 1.27
N ILE A 55 8.76 -6.29 1.91
CA ILE A 55 8.79 -5.63 3.23
C ILE A 55 8.33 -6.60 4.30
N SER A 56 8.80 -6.41 5.54
CA SER A 56 8.34 -7.21 6.67
C SER A 56 6.87 -6.93 6.97
N ARG A 57 6.21 -7.86 7.65
CA ARG A 57 4.82 -7.71 8.10
C ARG A 57 4.65 -6.47 8.97
N GLU A 58 5.58 -6.23 9.89
CA GLU A 58 5.57 -5.07 10.79
C GLU A 58 5.66 -3.76 9.99
N ALA A 59 6.51 -3.73 8.95
CA ALA A 59 6.62 -2.59 8.06
C ALA A 59 5.34 -2.36 7.26
N ALA A 60 4.71 -3.42 6.75
CA ALA A 60 3.45 -3.36 6.02
C ALA A 60 2.29 -2.86 6.90
N GLU A 61 2.15 -3.42 8.11
CA GLU A 61 1.14 -2.98 9.08
C GLU A 61 1.33 -1.52 9.49
N HIS A 62 2.59 -1.11 9.73
CA HIS A 62 2.92 0.27 10.04
C HIS A 62 2.58 1.20 8.87
N LEU A 63 2.88 0.80 7.63
CA LEU A 63 2.54 1.57 6.42
C LEU A 63 1.03 1.79 6.34
N VAL A 64 0.24 0.70 6.42
CA VAL A 64 -1.22 0.73 6.34
C VAL A 64 -1.82 1.66 7.41
N LYS A 65 -1.26 1.61 8.63
CA LYS A 65 -1.66 2.49 9.74
C LYS A 65 -1.32 3.96 9.48
N VAL A 66 -0.08 4.26 9.08
CA VAL A 66 0.39 5.64 8.90
C VAL A 66 -0.27 6.34 7.73
N THR A 67 -0.55 5.60 6.63
CA THR A 67 -1.25 6.17 5.46
C THR A 67 -2.77 6.21 5.64
N GLY A 68 -3.30 5.54 6.66
CA GLY A 68 -4.74 5.45 6.93
C GLY A 68 -5.50 4.84 5.76
N VAL A 69 -4.90 3.84 5.10
CA VAL A 69 -5.50 3.07 3.98
C VAL A 69 -6.08 1.75 4.47
N ALA A 70 -6.09 1.52 5.79
CA ALA A 70 -6.70 0.38 6.46
C ALA A 70 -8.20 0.23 6.17
#